data_AF-A0A3N4N2U3-F1
#
_entry.id   AF-A0A3N4N2U3-F1
#
_cell.length_a   1.000
_cell.length_b   1.000
_cell.length_c   1.000
_cell.angle_alpha   90.00
_cell.angle_beta   90.00
_cell.angle_gamma   90.00
#
_symmetry.space_group_name_H-M   'P 1'
#
loop_
_entity.id
_entity.type
_entity.pdbx_description
1 polymer ?
#
loop_
_entity_poly.entity_id
_entity_poly.type
_entity_poly.pdbx_seq_one_letter_code
_entity_poly.pdbx_strand_id
1 'polypeptide(L)' 'MEDKKDEVLAYIRANPGCLSSGVNDAVRRKASWADWIFTRRDIDALIQEGLVEERLYRGMSMFYPVNEQ' A
#
# COMPACT_ATOMS: atom_id res chain seq x y z
N MET A 1 -15.20 -6.42 4.37
CA MET A 1 -14.10 -5.48 4.66
C MET A 1 -12.85 -5.92 3.90
N GLU A 2 -13.02 -6.46 2.69
CA GLU A 2 -11.94 -6.79 1.73
C GLU A 2 -11.70 -5.61 0.78
N ASP A 3 -12.72 -4.76 0.58
CA ASP A 3 -12.77 -3.68 -0.40
C ASP A 3 -11.57 -2.73 -0.31
N LYS A 4 -11.19 -2.32 0.91
CA LYS A 4 -10.07 -1.38 1.11
C LYS A 4 -8.71 -1.98 0.82
N LYS A 5 -8.50 -3.27 1.09
CA LYS A 5 -7.22 -3.94 0.82
C LYS A 5 -7.05 -4.13 -0.69
N ASP A 6 -8.12 -4.49 -1.38
CA ASP A 6 -8.12 -4.57 -2.85
C ASP A 6 -7.91 -3.20 -3.50
N GLU A 7 -8.51 -2.13 -2.96
CA GLU A 7 -8.25 -0.75 -3.39
C GLU A 7 -6.77 -0.36 -3.21
N VAL A 8 -6.16 -0.73 -2.07
CA VAL A 8 -4.72 -0.51 -1.82
C VAL A 8 -3.87 -1.26 -2.86
N LEU A 9 -4.17 -2.54 -3.11
CA LEU A 9 -3.45 -3.35 -4.09
C LEU A 9 -3.60 -2.78 -5.50
N ALA A 10 -4.82 -2.40 -5.90
CA ALA A 10 -5.09 -1.79 -7.20
C ALA A 10 -4.32 -0.48 -7.37
N TYR A 11 -4.24 0.35 -6.31
CA TYR A 11 -3.48 1.58 -6.35
C TYR A 11 -1.97 1.32 -6.51
N ILE A 12 -1.40 0.36 -5.76
CA ILE A 12 0.02 -0.01 -5.87
C ILE A 12 0.34 -0.59 -7.25
N ARG A 13 -0.55 -1.41 -7.81
CA ARG A 13 -0.41 -1.94 -9.19
C ARG A 13 -0.42 -0.84 -10.23
N ALA A 14 -1.29 0.16 -10.07
CA ALA A 14 -1.35 1.31 -10.97
C ALA A 14 -0.18 2.30 -10.78
N ASN A 15 0.43 2.32 -9.58
CA ASN A 15 1.51 3.25 -9.22
C ASN A 15 2.69 2.52 -8.55
N PRO A 16 3.49 1.72 -9.30
CA PRO A 16 4.66 1.05 -8.76
C PRO A 16 5.67 2.05 -8.19
N GLY A 17 6.19 1.78 -6.99
CA GLY A 17 7.10 2.67 -6.28
C GLY A 17 6.41 3.78 -5.47
N CYS A 18 5.09 3.68 -5.26
CA CYS A 18 4.37 4.62 -4.42
C CYS A 18 4.77 4.51 -2.94
N LEU A 19 4.50 5.59 -2.19
CA LEU A 19 4.71 5.65 -0.75
C LEU A 19 3.39 5.39 0.00
N SER A 20 3.47 5.03 1.28
CA SER A 20 2.31 4.83 2.15
C SER A 20 1.43 6.08 2.24
N SER A 21 2.03 7.26 2.09
CA SER A 21 1.35 8.54 2.00
C SER A 21 0.46 8.68 0.77
N GLY A 22 0.93 8.21 -0.39
CA GLY A 22 0.16 8.22 -1.63
C GLY A 22 -1.01 7.24 -1.56
N VAL A 23 -0.77 6.04 -1.00
CA VAL A 23 -1.81 5.03 -0.79
C VAL A 23 -2.91 5.56 0.13
N ASN A 24 -2.53 6.13 1.29
CA ASN A 24 -3.51 6.64 2.27
C ASN A 24 -4.33 7.80 1.71
N ASP A 25 -3.71 8.67 0.90
CA ASP A 25 -4.40 9.77 0.23
C ASP A 25 -5.42 9.26 -0.79
N ALA A 26 -5.04 8.29 -1.62
CA ALA A 26 -5.91 7.75 -2.65
C ALA A 26 -7.07 6.92 -2.09
N VAL A 27 -6.80 6.04 -1.12
CA VAL A 27 -7.79 5.08 -0.61
C VAL A 27 -8.62 5.66 0.54
N ARG A 28 -8.04 6.55 1.37
CA ARG A 28 -8.66 7.02 2.61
C ARG A 28 -8.69 8.55 2.77
N ARG A 29 -8.29 9.31 1.73
CA ARG A 29 -8.39 10.79 1.68
C ARG A 29 -7.74 11.51 2.86
N LYS A 30 -6.68 10.94 3.45
CA LYS A 30 -5.99 11.49 4.65
C LYS A 30 -6.94 11.84 5.82
N ALA A 31 -8.03 11.10 6.00
CA ALA A 31 -9.08 11.48 6.92
C ALA A 31 -8.68 11.45 8.41
N SER A 32 -7.80 10.53 8.84
CA SER A 32 -7.37 10.44 10.24
C SER A 32 -6.04 9.69 10.47
N TRP A 33 -5.47 9.79 11.69
CA TRP A 33 -4.33 8.97 12.12
C TRP A 33 -4.67 7.47 12.17
N ALA A 34 -5.92 7.12 12.47
CA ALA A 34 -6.37 5.73 12.43
C ALA A 34 -6.31 5.17 10.99
N ASP A 35 -6.68 5.98 9.98
CA ASP A 35 -6.58 5.58 8.57
C ASP A 35 -5.16 5.31 8.12
N TRP A 36 -4.17 6.00 8.69
CA TRP A 36 -2.76 5.69 8.46
C TRP A 36 -2.39 4.31 8.99
N ILE A 37 -2.84 3.96 10.19
CA ILE A 37 -2.61 2.63 10.77
C ILE A 37 -3.28 1.56 9.92
N PHE A 38 -4.54 1.77 9.52
CA PHE A 38 -5.25 0.81 8.67
C PHE A 38 -4.57 0.66 7.32
N THR A 39 -4.16 1.74 6.66
CA THR A 39 -3.41 1.69 5.40
C THR A 39 -2.12 0.89 5.57
N ARG A 40 -1.35 1.12 6.64
CA ARG A 40 -0.12 0.36 6.86
C ARG A 40 -0.40 -1.12 7.12
N ARG A 41 -1.45 -1.45 7.89
CA ARG A 41 -1.87 -2.84 8.12
C ARG A 41 -2.30 -3.53 6.82
N ASP A 42 -3.05 -2.83 5.96
CA ASP A 42 -3.49 -3.36 4.66
C ASP A 42 -2.28 -3.62 3.74
N ILE A 43 -1.31 -2.71 3.71
CA ILE A 43 -0.04 -2.89 2.97
C ILE A 43 0.77 -4.06 3.53
N ASP A 44 0.95 -4.14 4.86
CA ASP A 44 1.71 -5.21 5.50
C ASP A 44 1.07 -6.58 5.24
N ALA A 45 -0.26 -6.66 5.21
CA ALA A 45 -0.97 -7.88 4.82
C ALA A 45 -0.69 -8.28 3.36
N LEU A 46 -0.72 -7.32 2.43
CA LEU A 46 -0.38 -7.57 1.02
C LEU A 46 1.08 -8.01 0.82
N ILE A 47 1.99 -7.53 1.67
CA ILE A 47 3.38 -7.99 1.70
C ILE A 47 3.47 -9.42 2.22
N GLN A 48 2.75 -9.75 3.30
CA GLN A 48 2.70 -11.11 3.84
C GLN A 48 2.07 -12.11 2.86
N GLU A 49 1.08 -11.67 2.08
CA GLU A 49 0.45 -12.45 1.01
C GLU A 49 1.35 -12.60 -0.23
N GLY A 50 2.48 -11.90 -0.29
CA GLY A 50 3.41 -11.94 -1.42
C GLY A 50 2.92 -11.20 -2.67
N LEU A 51 1.90 -10.34 -2.53
CA LEU A 51 1.33 -9.56 -3.63
C LEU A 51 2.03 -8.21 -3.82
N VAL A 52 2.69 -7.71 -2.78
CA VAL A 52 3.42 -6.44 -2.75
C VAL A 52 4.81 -6.65 -2.16
N GLU A 53 5.81 -5.97 -2.72
CA GLU A 53 7.17 -5.89 -2.18
C GLU A 53 7.43 -4.48 -1.63
N GLU A 54 8.00 -4.40 -0.43
CA GLU A 54 8.53 -3.16 0.14
C GLU A 54 10.02 -3.02 -0.18
N ARG A 55 10.41 -1.89 -0.76
CA ARG A 55 11.80 -1.52 -1.01
C ARG A 55 12.14 -0.23 -0.30
N LEU A 56 13.23 -0.24 0.46
CA LEU A 56 13.73 0.97 1.12
C LEU A 56 14.59 1.78 0.15
N TYR A 57 14.21 3.03 -0.10
CA TYR A 57 14.99 3.96 -0.91
C TYR A 57 15.11 5.31 -0.22
N ARG A 58 16.36 5.73 0.03
CA ARG A 58 16.68 6.99 0.74
C ARG A 58 15.91 7.14 2.07
N GLY A 59 15.73 6.04 2.80
CA GLY A 59 15.01 6.01 4.08
C GLY A 59 13.48 6.02 3.96
N MET A 60 12.93 5.94 2.75
CA MET A 60 11.49 5.86 2.50
C MET A 60 11.10 4.47 1.98
N SER A 61 10.04 3.92 2.54
CA SER A 61 9.42 2.68 2.07
C SER A 61 8.62 2.93 0.80
N MET A 62 9.03 2.30 -0.30
CA MET A 62 8.32 2.29 -1.57
C MET A 62 7.72 0.91 -1.81
N PHE A 63 6.51 0.88 -2.35
CA PHE A 63 5.76 -0.35 -2.57
C PHE A 63 5.63 -0.66 -4.05
N TYR A 64 5.91 -1.91 -4.40
CA TYR A 64 5.85 -2.41 -5.78
C TYR A 64 4.92 -3.63 -5.82
N PRO A 65 4.11 -3.80 -6.87
CA PRO A 65 3.40 -5.06 -7.06
C PRO A 65 4.43 -6.16 -7.35
N VAL A 66 4.24 -7.33 -6.74
CA VAL A 66 4.96 -8.53 -7.16
C VAL A 66 4.27 -9.01 -8.44
N ASN A 67 4.99 -8.98 -9.57
CA ASN A 67 4.46 -9.53 -10.81
C ASN A 67 4.29 -11.04 -10.61
N GLU A 68 3.05 -11.53 -10.71
CA GLU A 68 2.81 -12.95 -11.00
C GLU A 68 3.47 -13.23 -12.36
N GLN A 69 4.53 -14.05 -12.35
CA GLN A 69 5.12 -14.59 -13.56
C GLN A 69 4.16 -15.56 -14.25
#